data_AF-B3PLJ4-F1
#
_entry.id   AF-B3PLJ4-F1
#
_cell.length_a   1.000
_cell.length_b   1.000
_cell.length_c   1.000
_cell.angle_alpha   90.00
_cell.angle_beta   90.00
_cell.angle_gamma   90.00
#
_symmetry.space_group_name_H-M   'P 1'
#
loop_
_entity.id
_entity.type
_entity.pdbx_description
1 polymer ?
#
loop_
_entity_poly.entity_id
_entity_poly.type
_entity_poly.pdbx_seq_one_letter_code
_entity_poly.pdbx_strand_id
1 'polypeptide(L)'
;MKTLIVYVHLLAACVAVGILLMQDLALAKTRGKPLSHQGIKELTRAAEIISLSLIVLWISGLALVLIGYIENPQEYLLNQKLWAKFTVVAVLTLNGVVLHHFSFPRVVSNRGILGLGNIEKVLVVLSGAISTISWLFACYLGIARPWNHTVEYSFVMFVYLGLLGPACILACTLIHSLSTGKGLGMSRREEEPTSMLSESMPLGKRVPKA
;
A
#
# COMPACT_ATOMS: atom_id res chain seq x y z
N MET A 1 -30.81 -5.61 16.30
CA MET A 1 -29.46 -5.22 16.78
C MET A 1 -28.33 -5.77 15.90
N LYS A 2 -28.28 -7.07 15.61
CA LYS A 2 -27.25 -7.70 14.74
C LYS A 2 -27.06 -7.02 13.38
N THR A 3 -28.16 -6.65 12.71
CA THR A 3 -28.15 -5.96 11.41
C THR A 3 -27.45 -4.61 11.44
N LEU A 4 -27.60 -3.84 12.53
CA LEU A 4 -26.94 -2.54 12.71
C LEU A 4 -25.42 -2.72 12.85
N ILE A 5 -24.98 -3.72 13.61
CA ILE A 5 -23.54 -4.02 13.78
C ILE A 5 -22.94 -4.47 12.45
N VAL A 6 -23.63 -5.33 11.69
CA VAL A 6 -23.21 -5.71 10.33
C VAL A 6 -23.10 -4.48 9.43
N TYR A 7 -24.08 -3.59 9.47
CA TYR A 7 -24.08 -2.36 8.67
C TYR A 7 -22.88 -1.46 9.00
N VAL A 8 -22.62 -1.20 10.29
CA VAL A 8 -21.45 -0.42 10.74
C VAL A 8 -20.14 -1.09 10.35
N HIS A 9 -20.04 -2.42 10.51
CA HIS A 9 -18.86 -3.20 10.11
C HIS A 9 -18.58 -3.06 8.60
N LEU A 10 -19.61 -3.19 7.76
CA LEU A 10 -19.47 -3.05 6.31
C LEU A 10 -19.13 -1.61 5.90
N LEU A 11 -19.73 -0.60 6.54
CA LEU A 11 -19.38 0.79 6.29
C LEU A 11 -17.91 1.08 6.60
N ALA A 12 -17.43 0.63 7.77
CA ALA A 12 -16.03 0.77 8.15
C ALA A 12 -15.09 0.10 7.14
N ALA A 13 -15.43 -1.11 6.67
CA ALA A 13 -14.68 -1.81 5.63
C ALA A 13 -14.64 -1.03 4.31
N CYS A 14 -15.80 -0.53 3.85
CA CYS A 14 -15.90 0.24 2.60
C CYS A 14 -15.11 1.55 2.65
N VAL A 15 -15.19 2.28 3.76
CA VAL A 15 -14.43 3.54 3.96
C VAL A 15 -12.93 3.26 3.94
N ALA A 16 -12.48 2.24 4.69
CA ALA A 16 -11.07 1.87 4.72
C ALA A 16 -10.53 1.48 3.34
N VAL A 17 -11.23 0.59 2.63
CA VAL A 17 -10.81 0.13 1.30
C VAL A 17 -10.81 1.28 0.29
N GLY A 18 -11.85 2.11 0.28
CA GLY A 18 -11.92 3.25 -0.64
C GLY A 18 -10.75 4.21 -0.46
N ILE A 19 -10.46 4.59 0.79
CA ILE A 19 -9.34 5.48 1.11
C ILE A 19 -8.00 4.82 0.77
N LEU A 20 -7.83 3.54 1.14
CA LEU A 20 -6.61 2.79 0.86
C LEU A 20 -6.30 2.77 -0.65
N LEU A 21 -7.29 2.40 -1.48
CA LEU A 21 -7.09 2.34 -2.94
C LEU A 21 -6.78 3.73 -3.53
N MET A 22 -7.43 4.78 -3.05
CA MET A 22 -7.11 6.15 -3.50
C MET A 22 -5.67 6.53 -3.17
N GLN A 23 -5.18 6.19 -1.98
CA GLN A 23 -3.79 6.45 -1.59
C GLN A 23 -2.80 5.58 -2.36
N ASP A 24 -3.06 4.30 -2.55
CA ASP A 24 -2.21 3.41 -3.35
C ASP A 24 -2.07 3.91 -4.78
N LEU A 25 -3.17 4.37 -5.39
CA LEU A 25 -3.15 4.98 -6.73
C LEU A 25 -2.41 6.32 -6.75
N ALA A 26 -2.58 7.17 -5.73
CA ALA A 26 -1.85 8.43 -5.61
C ALA A 26 -0.34 8.19 -5.50
N LEU A 27 0.08 7.22 -4.69
CA LEU A 27 1.47 6.78 -4.55
C LEU A 27 2.01 6.18 -5.85
N ALA A 28 1.22 5.35 -6.54
CA ALA A 28 1.62 4.77 -7.82
C ALA A 28 1.86 5.84 -8.89
N LYS A 29 1.02 6.90 -8.92
CA LYS A 29 1.16 8.04 -9.85
C LYS A 29 2.46 8.82 -9.66
N THR A 30 3.02 8.85 -8.44
CA THR A 30 4.30 9.53 -8.21
C THR A 30 5.49 8.76 -8.79
N ARG A 31 5.29 7.48 -9.17
CA ARG A 31 6.33 6.58 -9.68
C ARG A 31 7.55 6.51 -8.75
N GLY A 32 7.31 6.58 -7.44
CA GLY A 32 8.36 6.53 -6.41
C GLY A 32 9.15 7.82 -6.23
N LYS A 33 8.73 8.94 -6.83
CA LYS A 33 9.28 10.27 -6.55
C LYS A 33 8.83 10.77 -5.16
N PRO A 34 9.55 11.75 -4.56
CA PRO A 34 9.14 12.37 -3.30
C PRO A 34 7.73 12.97 -3.39
N LEU A 35 6.99 12.90 -2.28
CA LEU A 35 5.66 13.49 -2.15
C LEU A 35 5.75 14.99 -1.87
N SER A 36 4.75 15.75 -2.32
CA SER A 36 4.58 17.14 -1.88
C SER A 36 4.15 17.20 -0.41
N HIS A 37 4.34 18.35 0.24
CA HIS A 37 3.85 18.56 1.62
C HIS A 37 2.35 18.29 1.76
N GLN A 38 1.55 18.65 0.76
CA GLN A 38 0.13 18.35 0.74
C GLN A 38 -0.14 16.84 0.61
N GLY A 39 0.56 16.15 -0.29
CA GLY A 39 0.43 14.70 -0.44
C GLY A 39 0.82 13.92 0.82
N ILE A 40 1.84 14.38 1.55
CA ILE A 40 2.22 13.81 2.85
C ILE A 40 1.07 13.98 3.86
N LYS A 41 0.49 15.18 3.97
CA LYS A 41 -0.61 15.44 4.90
C LYS A 41 -1.85 14.59 4.59
N GLU A 42 -2.18 14.44 3.31
CA GLU A 42 -3.29 13.60 2.85
C GLU A 42 -3.05 12.13 3.17
N LEU A 43 -1.84 11.63 2.90
CA LEU A 43 -1.43 10.26 3.17
C LEU A 43 -1.46 9.94 4.68
N THR A 44 -0.94 10.82 5.54
CA THR A 44 -0.98 10.65 7.00
C THR A 44 -2.42 10.60 7.51
N ARG A 45 -3.27 11.54 7.07
CA ARG A 45 -4.68 11.57 7.47
C ARG A 45 -5.42 10.31 7.01
N ALA A 46 -5.14 9.83 5.80
CA ALA A 46 -5.70 8.60 5.29
C ALA A 46 -5.29 7.39 6.15
N ALA A 47 -4.03 7.31 6.56
CA ALA A 47 -3.52 6.26 7.44
C ALA A 47 -4.23 6.23 8.80
N GLU A 48 -4.46 7.40 9.39
CA GLU A 48 -5.21 7.53 10.65
C GLU A 48 -6.65 7.03 10.51
N ILE A 49 -7.34 7.40 9.42
CA ILE A 49 -8.71 6.97 9.16
C ILE A 49 -8.76 5.45 8.94
N ILE A 50 -7.82 4.89 8.18
CA ILE A 50 -7.73 3.44 7.94
C ILE A 50 -7.47 2.69 9.26
N SER A 51 -6.56 3.18 10.10
CA SER A 51 -6.28 2.61 11.42
C SER A 51 -7.50 2.67 12.35
N LEU A 52 -8.22 3.79 12.37
CA LEU A 52 -9.47 3.91 13.13
C LEU A 52 -10.53 2.92 12.61
N SER A 53 -10.64 2.79 11.29
CA SER A 53 -11.58 1.85 10.66
C SER A 53 -11.24 0.40 11.01
N LEU A 54 -9.95 0.05 11.09
CA LEU A 54 -9.50 -1.26 11.55
C LEU A 54 -9.90 -1.54 13.01
N ILE A 55 -9.80 -0.55 13.90
CA ILE A 55 -10.28 -0.66 15.28
C ILE A 55 -11.79 -0.92 15.31
N VAL A 56 -12.56 -0.16 14.53
CA VAL A 56 -14.02 -0.34 14.41
C VAL A 56 -14.35 -1.74 13.88
N LEU A 57 -13.57 -2.26 12.91
CA LEU A 57 -13.75 -3.60 12.36
C LEU A 57 -13.46 -4.70 13.38
N TRP A 58 -12.44 -4.54 14.23
CA TRP A 58 -12.16 -5.46 15.33
C TRP A 58 -13.30 -5.47 16.33
N ILE A 59 -13.72 -4.30 16.83
CA ILE A 59 -14.78 -4.20 17.84
C ILE A 59 -16.10 -4.78 17.30
N SER A 60 -16.51 -4.35 16.11
CA SER A 60 -17.75 -4.85 15.49
C SER A 60 -17.64 -6.32 15.08
N GLY A 61 -16.48 -6.79 14.62
CA GLY A 61 -16.23 -8.18 14.27
C GLY A 61 -16.32 -9.10 15.48
N LEU A 62 -15.67 -8.75 16.60
CA LEU A 62 -15.75 -9.50 17.86
C LEU A 62 -17.19 -9.51 18.40
N ALA A 63 -17.91 -8.39 18.30
CA ALA A 63 -19.32 -8.34 18.70
C ALA A 63 -20.19 -9.28 17.85
N LEU A 64 -19.98 -9.36 16.54
CA LEU A 64 -20.70 -10.30 15.66
C LEU A 64 -20.38 -11.76 16.00
N VAL A 65 -19.13 -12.05 16.36
CA VAL A 65 -18.69 -13.38 16.77
C VAL A 65 -19.32 -13.78 18.10
N LEU A 66 -19.35 -12.88 19.07
CA LEU A 66 -20.00 -13.11 20.36
C LEU A 66 -21.50 -13.38 20.19
N ILE A 67 -22.20 -12.57 19.39
CA ILE A 67 -23.62 -12.79 19.10
C ILE A 67 -23.84 -14.14 18.41
N GLY A 68 -23.03 -14.47 17.39
CA GLY A 68 -23.14 -15.76 16.70
C GLY A 68 -22.84 -16.96 17.60
N TYR A 69 -21.88 -16.82 18.52
CA TYR A 69 -21.56 -17.83 19.51
C TYR A 69 -22.69 -18.04 20.52
N ILE A 70 -23.32 -16.97 21.01
CA ILE A 70 -24.47 -17.08 21.93
C ILE A 70 -25.67 -17.73 21.24
N GLU A 71 -25.89 -17.44 19.95
CA GLU A 71 -26.97 -18.03 19.16
C GLU A 71 -26.75 -19.54 18.89
N ASN A 72 -25.54 -19.96 18.54
CA ASN A 72 -25.22 -21.36 18.23
C ASN A 72 -23.79 -21.73 18.67
N PRO A 73 -23.54 -22.04 19.96
CA PRO A 73 -22.19 -22.19 20.50
C PRO A 73 -21.36 -23.30 19.84
N GLN A 74 -21.99 -24.43 19.50
CA GLN A 74 -21.29 -25.61 18.98
C GLN A 74 -20.94 -25.49 17.50
N GLU A 75 -21.84 -24.97 16.67
CA GLU A 75 -21.63 -24.94 15.22
C GLU A 75 -20.90 -23.67 14.76
N TYR A 76 -21.06 -22.55 15.46
CA TYR A 76 -20.57 -21.26 14.98
C TYR A 76 -19.04 -21.20 14.89
N LEU A 77 -18.33 -21.75 15.88
CA LEU A 77 -16.86 -21.79 15.90
C LEU A 77 -16.27 -22.87 15.00
N LEU A 78 -17.07 -23.85 14.54
CA LEU A 78 -16.64 -24.85 13.57
C LEU A 78 -16.57 -24.28 12.14
N ASN A 79 -17.10 -23.07 11.92
CA ASN A 79 -17.01 -22.41 10.64
C ASN A 79 -15.57 -22.02 10.31
N GLN A 80 -14.89 -22.85 9.53
CA GLN A 80 -13.48 -22.64 9.15
C GLN A 80 -13.24 -21.32 8.41
N LYS A 81 -14.25 -20.81 7.68
CA LYS A 81 -14.20 -19.48 7.06
C LYS A 81 -14.08 -18.36 8.10
N LEU A 82 -14.69 -18.50 9.27
CA LEU A 82 -14.59 -17.51 10.34
C LEU A 82 -13.14 -17.34 10.79
N TRP A 83 -12.44 -18.46 11.00
CA TRP A 83 -11.02 -18.48 11.36
C TRP A 83 -10.12 -17.89 10.27
N ALA A 84 -10.44 -18.16 9.00
CA ALA A 84 -9.74 -17.53 7.89
C ALA A 84 -9.92 -16.00 7.91
N LYS A 85 -11.14 -15.50 8.17
CA LYS A 85 -11.40 -14.05 8.32
C LYS A 85 -10.57 -13.45 9.45
N PHE A 86 -10.53 -14.09 10.63
CA PHE A 86 -9.70 -13.64 11.75
C PHE A 86 -8.22 -13.60 11.38
N THR A 87 -7.72 -14.62 10.70
CA THR A 87 -6.32 -14.71 10.26
C THR A 87 -5.97 -13.54 9.34
N VAL A 88 -6.82 -13.25 8.34
CA VAL A 88 -6.61 -12.13 7.41
C VAL A 88 -6.63 -10.78 8.14
N VAL A 89 -7.56 -10.59 9.10
CA VAL A 89 -7.61 -9.36 9.90
C VAL A 89 -6.42 -9.24 10.86
N ALA A 90 -5.90 -10.35 11.38
CA ALA A 90 -4.66 -10.36 12.16
C ALA A 90 -3.45 -9.99 11.30
N VAL A 91 -3.35 -10.54 10.08
CA VAL A 91 -2.32 -10.14 9.11
C VAL A 91 -2.41 -8.65 8.77
N LEU A 92 -3.62 -8.12 8.56
CA LEU A 92 -3.85 -6.68 8.37
C LEU A 92 -3.33 -5.85 9.55
N THR A 93 -3.57 -6.32 10.76
CA THR A 93 -3.17 -5.60 11.98
C THR A 93 -1.65 -5.58 12.12
N LEU A 94 -1.00 -6.74 11.96
CA LEU A 94 0.46 -6.85 12.00
C LEU A 94 1.12 -6.03 10.89
N ASN A 95 0.60 -6.11 9.66
CA ASN A 95 1.12 -5.33 8.54
C ASN A 95 0.85 -3.83 8.71
N GLY A 96 -0.27 -3.44 9.33
CA GLY A 96 -0.59 -2.05 9.66
C GLY A 96 0.42 -1.43 10.61
N VAL A 97 0.85 -2.18 11.64
CA VAL A 97 1.93 -1.77 12.55
C VAL A 97 3.24 -1.57 11.77
N VAL A 98 3.60 -2.52 10.89
CA VAL A 98 4.79 -2.39 10.04
C VAL A 98 4.69 -1.17 9.13
N LEU A 99 3.55 -0.93 8.50
CA LEU A 99 3.33 0.25 7.67
C LEU A 99 3.58 1.52 8.48
N HIS A 100 2.88 1.70 9.61
CA HIS A 100 2.94 2.93 10.40
C HIS A 100 4.34 3.23 10.95
N HIS A 101 5.04 2.21 11.46
CA HIS A 101 6.36 2.41 12.08
C HIS A 101 7.52 2.38 11.08
N PHE A 102 7.41 1.62 10.00
CA PHE A 102 8.52 1.40 9.06
C PHE A 102 8.31 2.10 7.72
N SER A 103 7.18 1.85 7.06
CA SER A 103 6.98 2.26 5.68
C SER A 103 6.59 3.74 5.53
N PHE A 104 5.67 4.22 6.36
CA PHE A 104 5.22 5.62 6.32
C PHE A 104 6.37 6.62 6.49
N PRO A 105 7.25 6.50 7.51
CA PRO A 105 8.39 7.42 7.67
C PRO A 105 9.33 7.44 6.45
N ARG A 106 9.44 6.32 5.74
CA ARG A 106 10.29 6.18 4.54
C ARG A 106 9.65 6.76 3.28
N VAL A 107 8.34 6.59 3.12
CA VAL A 107 7.58 7.15 1.99
C VAL A 107 7.49 8.67 2.08
N VAL A 108 7.38 9.21 3.30
CA VAL A 108 7.30 10.66 3.58
C VAL A 108 8.66 11.35 3.51
N SER A 109 9.76 10.60 3.44
CA SER A 109 11.11 11.17 3.32
C SER A 109 11.28 12.00 2.05
N ASN A 110 12.04 13.10 2.15
CA ASN A 110 12.40 13.98 1.03
C ASN A 110 13.14 13.25 -0.11
N ARG A 111 13.67 12.05 0.14
CA ARG A 111 14.33 11.22 -0.87
C ARG A 111 13.34 10.48 -1.78
N GLY A 112 12.08 10.32 -1.37
CA GLY A 112 11.08 9.47 -2.02
C GLY A 112 11.46 7.99 -2.00
N ILE A 113 10.57 7.12 -2.49
CA ILE A 113 10.78 5.67 -2.49
C ILE A 113 12.02 5.31 -3.32
N LEU A 114 12.23 5.96 -4.47
CA LEU A 114 13.39 5.71 -5.34
C LEU A 114 14.75 6.05 -4.71
N GLY A 115 14.78 6.90 -3.69
CA GLY A 115 16.00 7.30 -2.98
C GLY A 115 16.34 6.43 -1.76
N LEU A 116 15.51 5.44 -1.42
CA LEU A 116 15.78 4.48 -0.34
C LEU A 116 16.79 3.40 -0.77
N GLY A 117 17.29 2.61 0.18
CA GLY A 117 18.06 1.41 -0.15
C GLY A 117 17.19 0.35 -0.86
N ASN A 118 17.79 -0.55 -1.64
CA ASN A 118 17.05 -1.58 -2.39
C ASN A 118 16.15 -2.45 -1.49
N ILE A 119 16.66 -2.83 -0.31
CA ILE A 119 15.91 -3.62 0.67
C ILE A 119 14.72 -2.81 1.21
N GLU A 120 14.93 -1.55 1.56
CA GLU A 120 13.87 -0.69 2.11
C GLU A 120 12.75 -0.44 1.09
N LYS A 121 13.10 -0.23 -0.19
CA LYS A 121 12.13 -0.11 -1.27
C LYS A 121 11.23 -1.34 -1.37
N VAL A 122 11.84 -2.52 -1.37
CA VAL A 122 11.12 -3.78 -1.46
C VAL A 122 10.20 -3.94 -0.26
N LEU A 123 10.67 -3.67 0.96
CA LEU A 123 9.85 -3.76 2.18
C LEU A 123 8.65 -2.81 2.15
N VAL A 124 8.85 -1.55 1.74
CA VAL A 124 7.76 -0.56 1.61
C VAL A 124 6.71 -1.07 0.62
N VAL A 125 7.14 -1.51 -0.56
CA VAL A 125 6.24 -1.94 -1.63
C VAL A 125 5.52 -3.24 -1.29
N LEU A 126 6.20 -4.19 -0.64
CA LEU A 126 5.59 -5.42 -0.14
C LEU A 126 4.55 -5.13 0.94
N SER A 127 4.86 -4.25 1.91
CA SER A 127 3.90 -3.88 2.95
C SER A 127 2.64 -3.23 2.39
N GLY A 128 2.78 -2.44 1.32
CA GLY A 128 1.65 -1.89 0.56
C GLY A 128 0.81 -3.00 -0.09
N ALA A 129 1.46 -3.88 -0.88
CA ALA A 129 0.77 -4.98 -1.56
C ALA A 129 0.04 -5.93 -0.59
N ILE A 130 0.67 -6.29 0.54
CA ILE A 130 0.05 -7.10 1.60
C ILE A 130 -1.19 -6.40 2.14
N SER A 131 -1.12 -5.08 2.38
CA SER A 131 -2.25 -4.30 2.86
C SER A 131 -3.41 -4.35 1.87
N THR A 132 -3.17 -4.01 0.60
CA THR A 132 -4.21 -3.95 -0.43
C THR A 132 -4.91 -5.28 -0.63
N ILE A 133 -4.15 -6.37 -0.78
CA ILE A 133 -4.73 -7.70 -0.98
C ILE A 133 -5.51 -8.15 0.26
N SER A 134 -4.97 -7.93 1.46
CA SER A 134 -5.64 -8.37 2.69
C SER A 134 -6.94 -7.62 2.95
N TRP A 135 -6.97 -6.32 2.67
CA TRP A 135 -8.17 -5.49 2.78
C TRP A 135 -9.26 -5.93 1.78
N LEU A 136 -8.90 -6.10 0.51
CA LEU A 136 -9.82 -6.55 -0.53
C LEU A 136 -10.35 -7.96 -0.25
N PHE A 137 -9.46 -8.87 0.17
CA PHE A 137 -9.83 -10.24 0.48
C PHE A 137 -10.71 -10.33 1.73
N ALA A 138 -10.45 -9.54 2.77
CA ALA A 138 -11.32 -9.44 3.94
C ALA A 138 -12.74 -8.97 3.58
N CYS A 139 -12.85 -7.97 2.69
CA CYS A 139 -14.14 -7.53 2.15
C CYS A 139 -14.85 -8.63 1.35
N TYR A 140 -14.12 -9.36 0.51
CA TYR A 140 -14.66 -10.50 -0.21
C TYR A 140 -15.21 -11.58 0.73
N LEU A 141 -14.45 -11.97 1.77
CA LEU A 141 -14.92 -12.92 2.78
C LEU A 141 -16.16 -12.43 3.52
N GLY A 142 -16.30 -11.11 3.70
CA GLY A 142 -17.49 -10.48 4.26
C GLY A 142 -18.78 -10.75 3.48
N ILE A 143 -18.70 -10.86 2.15
CA ILE A 143 -19.86 -11.08 1.27
C ILE A 143 -20.03 -12.53 0.81
N ALA A 144 -18.99 -13.36 0.91
CA ALA A 144 -18.95 -14.75 0.42
C ALA A 144 -19.83 -15.72 1.23
N ARG A 145 -21.14 -15.47 1.35
CA ARG A 145 -22.11 -16.31 2.07
C ARG A 145 -22.07 -17.79 1.66
N PRO A 146 -21.91 -18.16 0.37
CA PRO A 146 -21.85 -19.57 -0.05
C PRO A 146 -20.69 -20.37 0.55
N TRP A 147 -19.68 -19.72 1.12
CA TRP A 147 -18.49 -20.37 1.71
C TRP A 147 -18.65 -20.65 3.21
N ASN A 148 -19.75 -20.25 3.83
CA ASN A 148 -20.01 -20.53 5.23
C ASN A 148 -20.26 -22.04 5.41
N HIS A 149 -19.47 -22.71 6.27
CA HIS A 149 -19.56 -24.16 6.56
C HIS A 149 -19.34 -25.12 5.37
N THR A 150 -19.03 -24.61 4.18
CA THR A 150 -18.84 -25.42 2.96
C THR A 150 -17.39 -25.51 2.52
N VAL A 151 -16.57 -24.54 2.92
CA VAL A 151 -15.20 -24.39 2.45
C VAL A 151 -14.24 -24.52 3.63
N GLU A 152 -13.17 -25.29 3.42
CA GLU A 152 -12.12 -25.47 4.40
C GLU A 152 -11.21 -24.25 4.53
N TYR A 153 -10.64 -24.06 5.72
CA TYR A 153 -9.67 -23.02 6.04
C TYR A 153 -8.48 -23.04 5.07
N SER A 154 -7.97 -24.24 4.78
CA SER A 154 -6.85 -24.49 3.86
C SER A 154 -7.12 -23.88 2.48
N PHE A 155 -8.31 -24.12 1.92
CA PHE A 155 -8.72 -23.59 0.64
C PHE A 155 -8.83 -22.06 0.66
N VAL A 156 -9.45 -21.49 1.71
CA VAL A 156 -9.56 -20.01 1.82
C VAL A 156 -8.18 -19.37 1.86
N MET A 157 -7.25 -19.93 2.63
CA MET A 157 -5.88 -19.43 2.73
C MET A 157 -5.07 -19.67 1.45
N PHE A 158 -5.32 -20.77 0.73
CA PHE A 158 -4.72 -21.00 -0.58
C PHE A 158 -5.13 -19.92 -1.57
N VAL A 159 -6.42 -19.56 -1.64
CA VAL A 159 -6.90 -18.46 -2.49
C VAL A 159 -6.26 -17.13 -2.06
N TYR A 160 -6.21 -16.84 -0.76
CA TYR A 160 -5.56 -15.64 -0.24
C TYR A 160 -4.10 -15.53 -0.67
N LEU A 161 -3.31 -16.60 -0.46
CA LEU A 161 -1.90 -16.64 -0.84
C LEU A 161 -1.71 -16.62 -2.37
N GLY A 162 -2.63 -17.24 -3.10
CA GLY A 162 -2.67 -17.20 -4.57
C GLY A 162 -2.93 -15.81 -5.14
N LEU A 163 -3.58 -14.91 -4.39
CA LEU A 163 -3.71 -13.49 -4.73
C LEU A 163 -2.50 -12.68 -4.26
N LEU A 164 -2.01 -12.98 -3.04
CA LEU A 164 -0.94 -12.25 -2.41
C LEU A 164 0.41 -12.43 -3.11
N GLY A 165 0.77 -13.66 -3.45
CA GLY A 165 2.05 -14.00 -4.08
C GLY A 165 2.28 -13.25 -5.40
N PRO A 166 1.37 -13.35 -6.38
CA PRO A 166 1.48 -12.61 -7.64
C PRO A 166 1.49 -11.09 -7.43
N ALA A 167 0.70 -10.55 -6.49
CA ALA A 167 0.70 -9.13 -6.18
C ALA A 167 2.07 -8.67 -5.64
N CYS A 168 2.68 -9.43 -4.73
CA CYS A 168 4.03 -9.15 -4.22
C CYS A 168 5.08 -9.21 -5.34
N ILE A 169 5.04 -10.22 -6.22
CA ILE A 169 5.97 -10.34 -7.35
C ILE A 169 5.83 -9.15 -8.31
N LEU A 170 4.60 -8.76 -8.64
CA LEU A 170 4.32 -7.60 -9.48
C LEU A 170 4.86 -6.31 -8.83
N ALA A 171 4.62 -6.14 -7.54
CA ALA A 171 5.06 -4.96 -6.81
C ALA A 171 6.61 -4.86 -6.80
N CYS A 172 7.30 -5.97 -6.56
CA CYS A 172 8.76 -6.06 -6.63
C CYS A 172 9.33 -5.79 -8.03
N THR A 173 8.72 -6.36 -9.08
CA THR A 173 9.19 -6.15 -10.47
C THR A 173 8.99 -4.70 -10.91
N LEU A 174 7.88 -4.07 -10.53
CA LEU A 174 7.62 -2.65 -10.82
C LEU A 174 8.66 -1.73 -10.18
N ILE A 175 8.96 -1.91 -8.89
CA ILE A 175 9.92 -1.05 -8.20
C ILE A 175 11.37 -1.24 -8.70
N HIS A 176 11.71 -2.48 -9.11
CA HIS A 176 12.99 -2.76 -9.74
C HIS A 176 13.09 -2.07 -11.11
N SER A 177 12.08 -2.19 -11.97
CA SER A 177 12.02 -1.53 -13.28
C SER A 177 12.16 0.00 -13.18
N LEU A 178 11.44 0.62 -12.23
CA LEU A 178 11.54 2.05 -11.97
C LEU A 178 12.94 2.48 -11.47
N SER A 179 13.62 1.60 -10.72
CA SER A 179 14.98 1.87 -10.25
C SER A 179 16.02 1.76 -11.37
N THR A 180 15.90 0.77 -12.25
CA THR A 180 16.81 0.60 -13.41
C THR A 180 16.68 1.76 -14.41
N GLY A 181 15.47 2.27 -14.66
CA GLY A 181 15.24 3.42 -15.54
C GLY A 181 15.91 4.71 -15.07
N LYS A 182 16.13 4.88 -13.76
CA LYS A 182 16.86 6.04 -13.21
C LYS A 182 18.37 5.95 -13.42
N GLY A 183 18.94 4.74 -13.46
CA GLY A 183 20.37 4.51 -13.70
C GLY A 183 20.81 4.88 -15.13
N LEU A 184 19.98 4.54 -16.13
CA LEU A 184 20.23 4.87 -17.54
C LEU A 184 20.14 6.38 -17.85
N GLY A 185 19.31 7.12 -17.12
CA GLY A 185 19.17 8.56 -17.30
C GLY A 185 20.34 9.39 -16.75
N MET A 186 21.09 8.85 -15.79
CA MET A 186 22.24 9.53 -15.18
C MET A 186 23.51 9.35 -16.03
N SER A 187 23.70 8.16 -16.62
CA SER A 187 24.80 7.89 -17.56
C SER A 187 24.74 8.76 -18.84
N ARG A 188 23.57 9.25 -19.22
CA ARG A 188 23.39 10.08 -20.43
C ARG A 188 23.65 11.57 -20.22
N ARG A 189 23.74 12.04 -18.97
CA ARG A 189 24.01 13.47 -18.66
C ARG A 189 25.49 13.80 -18.49
N GLU A 190 26.35 12.80 -18.33
CA GLU A 190 27.81 13.00 -18.22
C GLU A 190 28.49 13.03 -19.61
N GLU A 191 27.80 12.65 -20.69
CA GLU A 191 28.30 12.67 -22.07
C GLU A 191 27.78 13.88 -22.89
N GLU A 192 27.65 15.07 -22.30
CA GLU A 192 27.53 16.31 -23.08
C GLU A 192 28.89 17.03 -23.05
N PRO A 193 29.77 16.84 -24.05
CA PRO A 193 31.11 17.40 -24.02
C PRO A 193 31.02 18.91 -24.15
N THR A 194 31.63 19.57 -23.18
CA THR A 194 31.91 21.01 -23.15
C THR A 194 32.92 21.36 -24.26
N SER A 195 32.56 21.21 -25.54
CA SER A 195 33.45 21.44 -26.68
C SER A 195 33.03 22.60 -27.60
N MET A 196 32.10 23.47 -27.17
CA MET A 196 31.69 24.65 -27.96
C MET A 196 32.01 26.00 -27.30
N LEU A 197 33.04 26.07 -26.45
CA LEU A 197 33.49 27.32 -25.79
C LEU A 197 34.97 27.64 -26.10
N SER A 198 35.37 27.48 -27.35
CA SER A 198 36.72 27.85 -27.81
C SER A 198 36.67 28.24 -29.29
N GLU A 199 36.09 29.40 -29.58
CA GLU A 199 36.32 30.25 -30.77
C GLU A 199 35.22 31.32 -30.75
N SER A 200 35.43 32.54 -30.24
CA SER A 200 36.20 33.57 -30.92
C SER A 200 36.02 34.90 -30.17
N MET A 201 37.12 35.62 -29.91
CA MET A 201 37.29 37.07 -29.73
C MET A 201 38.63 37.29 -29.02
N PRO A 202 39.43 38.37 -29.28
CA PRO A 202 38.98 39.71 -29.68
C PRO A 202 39.87 40.42 -30.73
N LEU A 203 39.39 41.52 -31.33
CA LEU A 203 40.28 42.63 -31.72
C LEU A 203 39.48 43.94 -31.83
N GLY A 204 39.64 44.76 -30.80
CA GLY A 204 39.07 46.09 -30.69
C GLY A 204 39.87 47.14 -31.48
N LYS A 205 39.12 47.95 -32.23
CA LYS A 205 39.29 49.38 -32.52
C LYS A 205 40.71 49.95 -32.69
N ARG A 206 41.07 50.26 -33.94
CA ARG A 206 42.08 51.31 -34.25
C ARG A 206 41.42 52.69 -34.26
N VAL A 207 42.02 53.61 -33.53
CA VAL A 207 41.81 55.07 -33.61
C VAL A 207 42.88 55.65 -34.56
N PRO A 208 42.56 56.69 -35.36
CA PRO A 208 43.57 57.68 -35.74
C PRO A 208 43.25 59.07 -35.16
N LYS A 209 44.31 59.70 -34.66
CA LYS A 209 44.37 61.08 -34.14
C LYS A 209 44.31 62.09 -35.29
N ALA A 210 43.69 63.24 -35.02
CA ALA A 210 44.04 64.53 -35.61
C ALA A 210 45.08 65.23 -34.71
#